data_AF-D1W8Z1-F1
#
_entry.id   AF-D1W8Z1-F1
#
_cell.length_a   1.000
_cell.length_b   1.000
_cell.length_c   1.000
_cell.angle_alpha   90.00
_cell.angle_beta   90.00
_cell.angle_gamma   90.00
#
_symmetry.space_group_name_H-M   'P 1'
#
loop_
_entity.id
_entity.type
_entity.pdbx_description
1 polymer ?
#
loop_
_entity_poly.entity_id
_entity_poly.type
_entity_poly.pdbx_seq_one_letter_code
_entity_poly.pdbx_strand_id
1 'polypeptide(L)'
;MMKRKVIKVVGLLFISMMFVGCYDKSYQKNISKEHVTIFYTNVNGVPNIQTTPTNFYTTMKAMRMTDTIAISKVKYEELKRILQKKHRNMQVNNNLETVMCVLYKKQKLFIGRDELGYDINGFPIDVSLHEIYFIKVISGYYNHFKKYDLDMLQSVRKYGLPQNYKNLKDLPGDITKYKSPYSKIYIFERES
;
A
#
# COMPACT_ATOMS: atom_id res chain seq x y z
N MET A 1 16.74 -15.43 -58.52
CA MET A 1 16.94 -14.15 -57.81
C MET A 1 16.09 -13.96 -56.54
N MET A 2 15.47 -15.02 -55.96
CA MET A 2 14.60 -14.90 -54.76
C MET A 2 15.29 -15.23 -53.41
N LYS A 3 16.38 -16.00 -53.40
CA LYS A 3 17.00 -16.47 -52.13
C LYS A 3 17.66 -15.37 -51.29
N ARG A 4 18.14 -14.28 -51.91
CA ARG A 4 18.79 -13.16 -51.18
C ARG A 4 17.81 -12.20 -50.50
N LYS A 5 16.54 -12.16 -50.91
CA LYS A 5 15.52 -11.30 -50.29
C LYS A 5 14.95 -11.91 -49.00
N VAL A 6 14.77 -13.23 -48.96
CA VAL A 6 14.24 -13.94 -47.78
C VAL A 6 15.20 -13.86 -46.59
N ILE A 7 16.51 -13.97 -46.82
CA ILE A 7 17.53 -13.90 -45.77
C ILE A 7 17.54 -12.52 -45.09
N LYS A 8 17.28 -11.43 -45.84
CA LYS A 8 17.21 -10.07 -45.26
C LYS A 8 15.97 -9.85 -44.40
N VAL A 9 14.85 -10.49 -44.72
CA VAL A 9 13.60 -10.37 -43.94
C VAL A 9 13.67 -11.16 -42.63
N VAL A 10 14.27 -12.35 -42.65
CA VAL A 10 14.45 -13.18 -41.44
C VAL A 10 15.45 -12.52 -40.47
N GLY A 11 16.53 -11.92 -40.98
CA GLY A 11 17.48 -11.17 -40.14
C GLY A 11 16.86 -9.94 -39.45
N LEU A 12 15.94 -9.24 -40.13
CA LEU A 12 15.24 -8.09 -39.55
C LEU A 12 14.27 -8.50 -38.42
N LEU A 13 13.60 -9.66 -38.57
CA LEU A 13 12.70 -10.21 -37.56
C LEU A 13 13.43 -10.63 -36.28
N PHE A 14 14.62 -11.25 -36.40
CA PHE A 14 15.44 -11.61 -35.24
C PHE A 14 15.94 -10.39 -34.45
N ILE A 15 16.28 -9.30 -35.14
CA ILE A 15 16.67 -8.04 -34.47
C ILE A 15 15.47 -7.44 -33.71
N SER A 16 14.26 -7.47 -34.28
CA SER A 16 13.05 -6.98 -33.58
C SER A 16 12.71 -7.80 -32.33
N MET A 17 12.91 -9.12 -32.35
CA MET A 17 12.69 -9.98 -31.17
C MET A 17 13.73 -9.76 -30.06
N MET A 18 14.97 -9.41 -30.41
CA MET A 18 15.99 -9.05 -29.39
C MET A 18 15.70 -7.71 -28.70
N PHE A 19 14.99 -6.78 -29.34
CA PHE A 19 14.54 -5.54 -28.68
C PHE A 19 13.34 -5.74 -27.76
N VAL A 20 12.47 -6.73 -28.02
CA VAL A 20 11.36 -7.07 -27.10
C VAL A 20 11.87 -7.80 -25.86
N GLY A 21 12.90 -8.65 -25.99
CA GLY A 21 13.48 -9.40 -24.87
C GLY A 21 14.33 -8.58 -23.88
N CYS A 22 14.69 -7.34 -24.22
CA CYS A 22 15.43 -6.44 -23.33
C CYS A 22 14.53 -5.45 -22.58
N TYR A 23 13.22 -5.41 -22.86
CA TYR A 23 12.30 -4.50 -22.18
C TYR A 23 11.98 -4.88 -20.73
N ASP A 24 12.20 -6.14 -20.33
CA ASP A 24 11.89 -6.59 -18.96
C ASP A 24 13.03 -6.39 -17.94
N LYS A 25 14.30 -6.30 -18.38
CA LYS A 25 15.44 -6.16 -17.44
C LYS A 25 15.84 -4.72 -17.12
N SER A 26 15.25 -3.74 -17.78
CA SER A 26 15.43 -2.31 -17.47
C SER A 26 14.48 -1.79 -16.37
N TYR A 27 13.54 -2.61 -15.88
CA TYR A 27 12.45 -2.19 -14.99
C TYR A 27 12.88 -1.76 -13.57
N GLN A 28 14.16 -1.92 -13.21
CA GLN A 28 14.64 -1.67 -11.85
C GLN A 28 15.34 -0.31 -11.65
N LYS A 29 15.59 0.50 -12.69
CA LYS A 29 16.59 1.58 -12.54
C LYS A 29 16.06 2.96 -12.10
N ASN A 30 14.76 3.24 -12.17
CA ASN A 30 14.22 4.59 -11.91
C ASN A 30 13.10 4.62 -10.85
N ILE A 31 13.40 4.11 -9.65
CA ILE A 31 12.58 4.36 -8.46
C ILE A 31 13.15 5.62 -7.78
N SER A 32 12.31 6.65 -7.62
CA SER A 32 12.68 7.89 -6.92
C SER A 32 13.14 7.58 -5.48
N LYS A 33 14.08 8.36 -4.96
CA LYS A 33 14.63 8.16 -3.59
C LYS A 33 13.59 8.41 -2.48
N GLU A 34 12.48 9.09 -2.78
CA GLU A 34 11.45 9.34 -1.79
C GLU A 34 10.48 8.17 -1.63
N HIS A 35 10.12 7.87 -0.38
CA HIS A 35 9.21 6.79 -0.05
C HIS A 35 8.29 7.16 1.11
N VAL A 36 7.11 6.53 1.12
CA VAL A 36 6.17 6.50 2.24
C VAL A 36 6.19 5.10 2.84
N THR A 37 6.28 5.00 4.15
CA THR A 37 6.19 3.72 4.84
C THR A 37 4.80 3.56 5.45
N ILE A 38 4.13 2.46 5.15
CA ILE A 38 2.81 2.13 5.67
C ILE A 38 2.90 0.86 6.51
N PHE A 39 2.33 0.93 7.70
CA PHE A 39 2.23 -0.17 8.64
C PHE A 39 0.76 -0.41 8.90
N TYR A 40 0.33 -1.66 8.98
CA TYR A 40 -1.05 -1.98 9.33
C TYR A 40 -1.16 -3.34 9.97
N THR A 41 -2.25 -3.52 10.71
CA THR A 41 -2.58 -4.74 11.43
C THR A 41 -3.64 -5.54 10.68
N ASN A 42 -3.49 -6.86 10.67
CA ASN A 42 -4.54 -7.78 10.24
C ASN A 42 -5.46 -8.06 11.43
N VAL A 43 -6.44 -7.19 11.67
CA VAL A 43 -7.20 -7.15 12.94
C VAL A 43 -8.36 -8.14 13.03
N ASN A 44 -8.28 -9.30 12.37
CA ASN A 44 -9.22 -10.39 12.65
C ASN A 44 -8.50 -11.53 13.34
N GLY A 45 -8.66 -11.59 14.67
CA GLY A 45 -8.23 -12.73 15.49
C GLY A 45 -7.53 -12.39 16.81
N VAL A 46 -7.24 -11.11 17.11
CA VAL A 46 -6.69 -10.75 18.43
C VAL A 46 -7.65 -9.80 19.15
N PRO A 47 -8.45 -10.29 20.11
CA PRO A 47 -9.52 -9.51 20.72
C PRO A 47 -9.04 -8.33 21.58
N ASN A 48 -7.75 -8.18 21.88
CA ASN A 48 -7.27 -7.26 22.92
C ASN A 48 -5.99 -6.47 22.62
N ILE A 49 -5.55 -6.32 21.36
CA ILE A 49 -4.45 -5.38 21.08
C ILE A 49 -5.06 -4.01 20.76
N GLN A 50 -5.38 -3.26 21.81
CA GLN A 50 -5.55 -1.81 21.70
C GLN A 50 -4.22 -1.21 21.27
N THR A 51 -4.08 -1.00 19.96
CA THR A 51 -2.88 -0.39 19.42
C THR A 51 -3.13 1.11 19.41
N THR A 52 -2.77 1.80 20.49
CA THR A 52 -2.76 3.28 20.51
C THR A 52 -1.67 3.79 19.57
N PRO A 53 -1.72 5.05 19.09
CA PRO A 53 -0.65 5.62 18.26
C PRO A 53 0.76 5.43 18.85
N THR A 54 0.89 5.53 20.18
CA THR A 54 2.14 5.31 20.92
C THR A 54 2.57 3.83 20.93
N ASN A 55 1.64 2.91 21.21
CA ASN A 55 1.93 1.47 21.26
C ASN A 55 2.13 0.86 19.87
N PHE A 56 1.52 1.45 18.84
CA PHE A 56 1.67 1.03 17.45
C PHE A 56 3.15 1.05 17.02
N TYR A 57 3.90 2.04 17.48
CA TYR A 57 5.33 2.17 17.19
C TYR A 57 6.23 1.17 17.93
N THR A 58 5.92 0.85 19.18
CA THR A 58 6.72 -0.11 19.97
C THR A 58 6.55 -1.52 19.40
N THR A 59 5.34 -1.87 18.99
CA THR A 59 5.08 -3.16 18.34
C THR A 59 5.71 -3.27 16.95
N MET A 60 5.78 -2.17 16.19
CA MET A 60 6.39 -2.10 14.86
C MET A 60 7.89 -2.46 14.76
N LYS A 61 8.65 -2.33 15.85
CA LYS A 61 10.11 -2.56 15.85
C LYS A 61 10.52 -4.02 15.59
N ALA A 62 9.58 -4.97 15.64
CA ALA A 62 9.84 -6.41 15.47
C ALA A 62 9.66 -6.96 14.03
N MET A 63 9.48 -6.12 13.01
CA MET A 63 8.99 -6.54 11.67
C MET A 63 10.07 -6.51 10.57
N ARG A 64 10.06 -7.53 9.69
CA ARG A 64 10.97 -7.66 8.53
C ARG A 64 10.45 -6.90 7.30
N MET A 65 11.38 -6.34 6.51
CA MET A 65 11.14 -5.44 5.37
C MET A 65 11.06 -6.17 4.02
N THR A 66 9.89 -6.67 3.58
CA THR A 66 9.86 -7.40 2.28
C THR A 66 8.81 -6.96 1.27
N ASP A 67 7.92 -6.02 1.59
CA ASP A 67 6.89 -5.60 0.65
C ASP A 67 7.14 -4.15 0.19
N THR A 68 7.52 -3.99 -1.09
CA THR A 68 7.73 -2.68 -1.74
C THR A 68 6.78 -2.54 -2.93
N ILE A 69 6.08 -1.42 -3.02
CA ILE A 69 5.13 -1.09 -4.07
C ILE A 69 5.58 0.20 -4.77
N ALA A 70 5.79 0.13 -6.09
CA ALA A 70 6.00 1.31 -6.91
C ALA A 70 4.65 1.90 -7.35
N ILE A 71 4.49 3.21 -7.23
CA ILE A 71 3.29 3.95 -7.67
C ILE A 71 3.66 5.08 -8.61
N SER A 72 2.69 5.52 -9.42
CA SER A 72 2.86 6.71 -10.27
C SER A 72 3.09 7.97 -9.45
N LYS A 73 3.84 8.93 -10.00
CA LYS A 73 4.01 10.28 -9.44
C LYS A 73 2.72 10.96 -8.98
N VAL A 74 1.63 10.86 -9.76
CA VAL A 74 0.32 11.44 -9.43
C VAL A 74 -0.21 10.91 -8.08
N LYS A 75 -0.25 9.59 -7.93
CA LYS A 75 -0.65 8.93 -6.67
C LYS A 75 0.27 9.30 -5.50
N TYR A 76 1.57 9.47 -5.77
CA TYR A 76 2.54 9.82 -4.75
C TYR A 76 2.33 11.25 -4.21
N GLU A 77 2.11 12.21 -5.11
CA GLU A 77 1.81 13.60 -4.70
C GLU A 77 0.45 13.70 -3.99
N GLU A 78 -0.55 12.91 -4.39
CA GLU A 78 -1.82 12.84 -3.66
C GLU A 78 -1.64 12.32 -2.23
N LEU A 79 -0.86 11.26 -2.05
CA LEU A 79 -0.52 10.72 -0.72
C LEU A 79 0.19 11.75 0.15
N LYS A 80 1.16 12.46 -0.42
CA LYS A 80 1.90 13.54 0.26
C LYS A 80 0.98 14.69 0.69
N ARG A 81 0.03 15.08 -0.15
CA ARG A 81 -0.99 16.10 0.18
C ARG A 81 -1.85 15.66 1.37
N ILE A 82 -2.26 14.40 1.42
CA ILE A 82 -3.06 13.85 2.53
C ILE A 82 -2.28 13.96 3.86
N LEU A 83 -0.99 13.62 3.85
CA LEU A 83 -0.13 13.65 5.04
C LEU A 83 0.19 15.06 5.55
N GLN A 84 -0.03 16.07 4.72
CA GLN A 84 0.18 17.48 5.04
C GLN A 84 -1.08 18.18 5.57
N LYS A 85 -2.22 17.47 5.68
CA LYS A 85 -3.47 18.05 6.15
C LYS A 85 -3.41 18.45 7.63
N LYS A 86 -4.15 19.49 7.96
CA LYS A 86 -4.21 20.07 9.31
C LYS A 86 -5.16 19.31 10.22
N HIS A 87 -4.99 19.54 11.52
CA HIS A 87 -5.91 19.04 12.55
C HIS A 87 -7.29 19.68 12.39
N ARG A 88 -8.33 18.91 12.73
CA ARG A 88 -9.68 19.44 12.94
C ARG A 88 -9.77 19.99 14.37
N ASN A 89 -10.56 21.06 14.54
CA ASN A 89 -10.94 21.56 15.86
C ASN A 89 -12.00 20.62 16.46
N MET A 90 -11.56 19.47 16.95
CA MET A 90 -12.39 18.45 17.58
C MET A 90 -11.73 17.96 18.87
N GLN A 91 -12.51 17.38 19.78
CA GLN A 91 -11.98 16.82 21.01
C GLN A 91 -10.99 15.68 20.72
N VAL A 92 -9.95 15.60 21.56
CA VAL A 92 -8.98 14.50 21.53
C VAL A 92 -9.71 13.20 21.87
N ASN A 93 -9.50 12.17 21.05
CA ASN A 93 -9.92 10.83 21.39
C ASN A 93 -8.76 10.09 22.06
N ASN A 94 -8.91 9.79 23.35
CA ASN A 94 -7.88 9.07 24.12
C ASN A 94 -7.96 7.55 23.96
N ASN A 95 -9.03 7.02 23.37
CA ASN A 95 -9.26 5.59 23.21
C ASN A 95 -9.25 5.18 21.73
N LEU A 96 -8.11 5.45 21.07
CA LEU A 96 -7.93 5.21 19.64
C LEU A 96 -7.39 3.82 19.35
N GLU A 97 -8.23 2.98 18.76
CA GLU A 97 -7.80 1.72 18.16
C GLU A 97 -7.23 1.98 16.77
N THR A 98 -5.91 2.09 16.69
CA THR A 98 -5.19 2.31 15.43
C THR A 98 -5.00 0.99 14.70
N VAL A 99 -5.35 0.96 13.41
CA VAL A 99 -5.15 -0.21 12.55
C VAL A 99 -4.12 0.02 11.45
N MET A 100 -3.75 1.29 11.20
CA MET A 100 -2.76 1.64 10.20
C MET A 100 -1.99 2.91 10.60
N CYS A 101 -0.71 2.97 10.27
CA CYS A 101 0.14 4.14 10.40
C CYS A 101 0.85 4.42 9.06
N VAL A 102 0.81 5.67 8.61
CA VAL A 102 1.45 6.16 7.40
C VAL A 102 2.54 7.15 7.80
N LEU A 103 3.78 6.90 7.35
CA LEU A 103 4.96 7.69 7.66
C LEU A 103 5.56 8.30 6.39
N TYR A 104 5.75 9.62 6.41
CA TYR A 104 6.51 10.34 5.39
C TYR A 104 7.36 11.43 6.04
N LYS A 105 8.68 11.34 5.92
CA LYS A 105 9.63 12.27 6.59
C LYS A 105 9.31 12.37 8.09
N LYS A 106 8.93 13.55 8.59
CA LYS A 106 8.52 13.79 9.98
C LYS A 106 7.00 13.71 10.21
N GLN A 107 6.22 13.51 9.16
CA GLN A 107 4.76 13.44 9.22
C GLN A 107 4.30 12.02 9.53
N LYS A 108 3.26 11.93 10.35
CA LYS A 108 2.66 10.68 10.80
C LYS A 108 1.14 10.83 10.74
N LEU A 109 0.49 9.88 10.08
CA LEU A 109 -0.95 9.75 10.07
C LEU A 109 -1.32 8.37 10.59
N PHE A 110 -2.15 8.35 11.64
CA PHE A 110 -2.73 7.12 12.16
C PHE A 110 -4.16 7.01 11.64
N ILE A 111 -4.55 5.81 11.23
CA ILE A 111 -5.91 5.52 10.78
C ILE A 111 -6.53 4.54 11.77
N GLY A 112 -7.64 4.96 12.36
CA GLY A 112 -8.40 4.19 13.32
C GLY A 112 -9.23 3.08 12.67
N ARG A 113 -9.71 2.15 13.50
CA ARG A 113 -10.67 1.11 13.09
C ARG A 113 -11.98 1.71 12.55
N ASP A 114 -12.34 2.88 13.04
CA ASP A 114 -13.47 3.69 12.59
C ASP A 114 -13.27 4.38 11.23
N GLU A 115 -12.11 4.20 10.61
CA GLU A 115 -11.72 4.84 9.35
C GLU A 115 -11.72 6.38 9.46
N LEU A 116 -11.19 6.88 10.57
CA LEU A 116 -10.82 8.28 10.77
C LEU A 116 -9.30 8.45 10.89
N GLY A 117 -8.81 9.64 10.55
CA GLY A 117 -7.39 9.99 10.61
C GLY A 117 -7.03 10.75 11.89
N TYR A 118 -5.89 10.44 12.49
CA TYR A 118 -5.41 11.00 13.75
C TYR A 118 -3.90 11.29 13.72
N ASP A 119 -3.45 12.25 14.53
CA ASP A 119 -2.05 12.47 14.84
C ASP A 119 -1.56 11.55 15.98
N ILE A 120 -0.29 11.70 16.38
CA ILE A 120 0.30 10.88 17.45
C ILE A 120 -0.32 11.13 18.84
N ASN A 121 -0.94 12.29 19.04
CA ASN A 121 -1.58 12.66 20.30
C ASN A 121 -3.09 12.38 20.29
N GLY A 122 -3.62 11.81 19.20
CA GLY A 122 -5.03 11.50 19.04
C GLY A 122 -5.91 12.68 18.58
N PHE A 123 -5.32 13.77 18.08
CA PHE A 123 -6.09 14.83 17.43
C PHE A 123 -6.57 14.38 16.05
N PRO A 124 -7.87 14.56 15.72
CA PRO A 124 -8.37 14.23 14.40
C PRO A 124 -7.70 15.07 13.31
N ILE A 125 -7.28 14.43 12.22
CA ILE A 125 -6.77 15.06 11.00
C ILE A 125 -7.90 15.07 9.97
N ASP A 126 -7.98 16.12 9.13
CA ASP A 126 -9.03 16.29 8.13
C ASP A 126 -8.92 15.34 6.91
N VAL A 127 -8.81 14.04 7.16
CA VAL A 127 -8.76 13.01 6.13
C VAL A 127 -10.18 12.48 5.89
N SER A 128 -10.59 12.48 4.63
CA SER A 128 -11.87 11.94 4.20
C SER A 128 -11.83 10.41 4.08
N LEU A 129 -13.02 9.79 4.13
CA LEU A 129 -13.15 8.34 3.90
C LEU A 129 -12.61 7.91 2.51
N HIS A 130 -12.73 8.79 1.50
CA HIS A 130 -12.15 8.54 0.17
C HIS A 130 -10.62 8.45 0.22
N GLU A 131 -9.97 9.37 0.95
CA GLU A 131 -8.51 9.39 1.06
C GLU A 131 -7.98 8.20 1.87
N ILE A 132 -8.72 7.77 2.90
CA ILE A 132 -8.40 6.54 3.64
C ILE A 132 -8.54 5.31 2.74
N TYR A 133 -9.63 5.23 1.96
CA TYR A 133 -9.80 4.19 0.96
C TYR A 133 -8.63 4.18 -0.04
N PHE A 134 -8.28 5.34 -0.60
CA PHE A 134 -7.15 5.50 -1.51
C PHE A 134 -5.84 4.96 -0.91
N ILE A 135 -5.48 5.33 0.32
CA ILE A 135 -4.29 4.83 1.03
C ILE A 135 -4.32 3.30 1.15
N LYS A 136 -5.46 2.74 1.56
CA LYS A 136 -5.64 1.28 1.69
C LYS A 136 -5.52 0.55 0.35
N VAL A 137 -6.02 1.15 -0.74
CA VAL A 137 -5.91 0.57 -2.09
C VAL A 137 -4.47 0.57 -2.58
N ILE A 138 -3.78 1.71 -2.52
CA ILE A 138 -2.40 1.80 -3.04
C ILE A 138 -1.39 1.00 -2.22
N SER A 139 -1.67 0.80 -0.93
CA SER A 139 -0.86 -0.06 -0.07
C SER A 139 -1.17 -1.54 -0.26
N GLY A 140 -2.24 -1.93 -0.96
CA GLY A 140 -2.64 -3.32 -1.03
C GLY A 140 -3.20 -3.87 0.30
N TYR A 141 -3.54 -3.00 1.26
CA TYR A 141 -4.10 -3.35 2.57
C TYR A 141 -5.17 -4.44 2.49
N TYR A 142 -6.12 -4.30 1.58
CA TYR A 142 -7.25 -5.21 1.42
C TYR A 142 -6.81 -6.65 1.11
N ASN A 143 -5.67 -6.86 0.44
CA ASN A 143 -5.16 -8.19 0.08
C ASN A 143 -4.68 -9.02 1.28
N HIS A 144 -4.66 -8.44 2.48
CA HIS A 144 -4.30 -9.12 3.72
C HIS A 144 -5.53 -9.69 4.45
N PHE A 145 -6.73 -9.49 3.91
CA PHE A 145 -7.98 -9.88 4.54
C PHE A 145 -8.84 -10.73 3.61
N LYS A 146 -9.62 -11.63 4.21
CA LYS A 146 -10.63 -12.38 3.47
C LYS A 146 -11.80 -11.46 3.15
N LYS A 147 -12.53 -11.75 2.08
CA LYS A 147 -13.63 -10.88 1.64
C LYS A 147 -14.65 -10.57 2.76
N TYR A 148 -15.08 -11.58 3.51
CA TYR A 148 -16.07 -11.42 4.58
C TYR A 148 -15.60 -10.48 5.71
N ASP A 149 -14.29 -10.37 5.91
CA ASP A 149 -13.68 -9.48 6.90
C ASP A 149 -13.76 -8.00 6.47
N LEU A 150 -13.78 -7.77 5.16
CA LEU A 150 -13.77 -6.45 4.54
C LEU A 150 -15.16 -5.83 4.44
N ASP A 151 -16.22 -6.65 4.42
CA ASP A 151 -17.61 -6.21 4.30
C ASP A 151 -18.08 -5.35 5.51
N MET A 152 -17.31 -5.35 6.61
CA MET A 152 -17.56 -4.51 7.78
C MET A 152 -16.97 -3.09 7.67
N LEU A 153 -16.06 -2.83 6.73
CA LEU A 153 -15.41 -1.52 6.57
C LEU A 153 -16.34 -0.54 5.86
N GLN A 154 -16.46 0.69 6.39
CA GLN A 154 -17.28 1.75 5.79
C GLN A 154 -16.80 2.12 4.39
N SER A 155 -15.48 2.15 4.17
CA SER A 155 -14.87 2.43 2.89
C SER A 155 -15.22 1.40 1.82
N VAL A 156 -15.23 0.12 2.17
CA VAL A 156 -15.61 -0.98 1.26
C VAL A 156 -17.11 -0.95 0.97
N ARG A 157 -17.95 -0.66 1.98
CA ARG A 157 -19.39 -0.49 1.76
C ARG A 157 -19.71 0.67 0.83
N LYS A 158 -18.92 1.75 0.88
CA LYS A 158 -19.14 2.96 0.08
C LYS A 158 -18.55 2.87 -1.33
N TYR A 159 -17.34 2.34 -1.48
CA TYR A 159 -16.57 2.35 -2.74
C TYR A 159 -16.38 0.97 -3.39
N GLY A 160 -16.82 -0.10 -2.72
CA GLY A 160 -16.59 -1.48 -3.14
C GLY A 160 -15.20 -2.00 -2.78
N LEU A 161 -14.92 -3.24 -3.19
CA LEU A 161 -13.56 -3.79 -3.17
C LEU A 161 -12.76 -3.20 -4.34
N PRO A 162 -11.46 -2.92 -4.15
CA PRO A 162 -10.66 -2.40 -5.25
C PRO A 162 -10.43 -3.45 -6.33
N GLN A 163 -10.26 -3.00 -7.57
CA GLN A 163 -10.07 -3.89 -8.73
C GLN A 163 -8.85 -4.81 -8.60
N ASN A 164 -7.82 -4.37 -7.87
CA ASN A 164 -6.61 -5.15 -7.60
C ASN A 164 -6.72 -6.05 -6.36
N TYR A 165 -7.92 -6.22 -5.79
CA TYR A 165 -8.15 -7.16 -4.71
C TYR A 165 -7.93 -8.61 -5.17
N LYS A 166 -7.12 -9.35 -4.42
CA LYS A 166 -6.89 -10.79 -4.61
C LYS A 166 -7.40 -11.49 -3.37
N ASN A 167 -8.35 -12.41 -3.54
CA ASN A 167 -8.84 -13.18 -2.41
C ASN A 167 -7.70 -14.03 -1.86
N LEU A 168 -7.51 -14.06 -0.55
CA LEU A 168 -6.48 -14.88 0.10
C LEU A 168 -6.59 -16.37 -0.26
N LYS A 169 -7.78 -16.85 -0.63
CA LYS A 169 -8.01 -18.22 -1.13
C LYS A 169 -7.36 -18.49 -2.48
N ASP A 170 -7.07 -17.45 -3.27
CA ASP A 170 -6.55 -17.55 -4.63
C ASP A 170 -5.02 -17.40 -4.69
N LEU A 171 -4.35 -17.22 -3.54
CA LEU A 171 -2.89 -17.11 -3.47
C LEU A 171 -2.24 -18.51 -3.35
N PRO A 172 -1.31 -18.88 -4.23
CA PRO A 172 -0.61 -20.16 -4.13
C PRO A 172 0.37 -20.17 -2.94
N GLY A 173 0.15 -21.06 -1.97
CA GLY A 173 1.06 -21.31 -0.85
C GLY A 173 0.40 -21.32 0.54
N ASP A 174 1.08 -21.93 1.51
CA ASP A 174 0.62 -21.99 2.91
C ASP A 174 0.74 -20.62 3.59
N ILE A 175 -0.41 -19.94 3.70
CA ILE A 175 -0.57 -18.61 4.28
C ILE A 175 -0.15 -18.55 5.76
N THR A 176 0.02 -19.70 6.43
CA THR A 176 0.55 -19.76 7.80
C THR A 176 2.02 -19.36 7.91
N LYS A 177 2.73 -19.12 6.79
CA LYS A 177 4.03 -18.45 6.79
C LYS A 177 3.96 -16.93 6.97
N TYR A 178 2.79 -16.30 6.81
CA TYR A 178 2.56 -14.86 7.04
C TYR A 178 2.09 -14.57 8.48
N LYS A 179 2.70 -15.24 9.46
CA LYS A 179 2.33 -15.25 10.90
C LYS A 179 2.42 -13.90 11.64
N SER A 180 2.84 -12.82 10.99
CA SER A 180 2.86 -11.50 11.63
C SER A 180 1.46 -10.88 11.58
N PRO A 181 0.84 -10.54 12.73
CA PRO A 181 -0.42 -9.80 12.74
C PRO A 181 -0.27 -8.36 12.20
N TYR A 182 0.92 -8.00 11.74
CA TYR A 182 1.27 -6.71 11.19
C TYR A 182 2.00 -6.88 9.85
N SER A 183 1.75 -5.96 8.93
CA SER A 183 2.45 -5.85 7.66
C SER A 183 3.05 -4.45 7.50
N LYS A 184 4.19 -4.38 6.82
CA LYS A 184 4.93 -3.15 6.55
C LYS A 184 5.21 -3.06 5.06
N ILE A 185 4.75 -1.98 4.44
CA ILE A 185 4.90 -1.73 3.02
C ILE A 185 5.62 -0.41 2.78
N TYR A 186 6.56 -0.43 1.84
CA TYR A 186 7.21 0.77 1.33
C TYR A 186 6.58 1.16 0.00
N ILE A 187 6.14 2.40 -0.11
CA ILE A 187 5.58 2.97 -1.33
C ILE A 187 6.56 3.98 -1.90
N PHE A 188 6.96 3.79 -3.15
CA PHE A 188 7.90 4.69 -3.84
C PHE A 188 7.27 5.34 -5.08
N GLU A 189 7.72 6.56 -5.38
CA GLU A 189 7.45 7.20 -6.67
C GLU A 189 8.23 6.50 -7.79
N ARG A 190 7.55 6.23 -8.90
CA ARG A 190 8.14 5.79 -10.16
C ARG A 190 8.38 7.01 -11.05
N GLU A 191 9.61 7.22 -11.49
CA GLU A 191 9.90 8.20 -12.54
C GLU A 191 9.29 7.70 -13.85
N SER A 192 8.38 8.49 -14.41
CA SER A 192 7.69 8.23 -15.67
C SER A 192 8.38 8.95 -16.81
#